data_AF-A0A2U2XH07-F1
#
_entry.id   AF-A0A2U2XH07-F1
#
_cell.length_a   1.000
_cell.length_b   1.000
_cell.length_c   1.000
_cell.angle_alpha   90.00
_cell.angle_beta   90.00
_cell.angle_gamma   90.00
#
_symmetry.space_group_name_H-M   'P 1'
#
loop_
_entity.id
_entity.type
_entity.pdbx_description
1 polymer ?
#
loop_
_entity_poly.entity_id
_entity_poly.type
_entity_poly.pdbx_seq_one_letter_code
_entity_poly.pdbx_strand_id
1 'polypeptide(L)'
;MANIRDLKKNINGMIYDVVDECYSIQLFNDAKTAESDAFIDDAANFQEEIMGEIKKAQNKKDFKAIEEKVQKTREDWTLRLNKMQ
;
A
#
# COMPACT_ATOMS: atom_id res chain seq x y z
N MET A 1 -7.62 4.91 -19.91
CA MET A 1 -7.90 5.44 -18.56
C MET A 1 -8.08 4.21 -17.69
N ALA A 2 -7.22 4.01 -16.69
CA ALA A 2 -7.48 2.96 -15.72
C ALA A 2 -8.89 3.21 -15.13
N ASN A 3 -9.73 2.19 -15.16
CA ASN A 3 -11.04 2.30 -14.55
C ASN A 3 -10.83 2.56 -13.06
N ILE A 4 -11.65 3.41 -12.41
CA ILE A 4 -11.60 3.59 -10.95
C ILE A 4 -11.66 2.23 -10.23
N ARG A 5 -12.39 1.27 -10.82
CA ARG A 5 -12.41 -0.12 -10.37
C ARG A 5 -11.03 -0.77 -10.38
N ASP A 6 -10.26 -0.59 -11.46
CA ASP A 6 -8.93 -1.18 -11.62
C ASP A 6 -7.93 -0.49 -10.70
N LEU A 7 -8.03 0.85 -10.53
CA LEU A 7 -7.23 1.58 -9.55
C LEU A 7 -7.43 1.04 -8.13
N LYS A 8 -8.69 0.87 -7.69
CA LYS A 8 -9.01 0.29 -6.38
C LYS A 8 -8.48 -1.14 -6.23
N LYS A 9 -8.61 -1.97 -7.27
CA LYS A 9 -8.04 -3.32 -7.27
C LYS A 9 -6.52 -3.29 -7.13
N ASN A 10 -5.84 -2.40 -7.83
CA ASN A 10 -4.38 -2.28 -7.77
C ASN A 10 -3.90 -1.82 -6.39
N ILE A 11 -4.63 -0.90 -5.75
CA ILE A 11 -4.35 -0.46 -4.37
C ILE A 11 -4.55 -1.64 -3.41
N ASN A 12 -5.71 -2.30 -3.45
CA ASN A 12 -5.98 -3.42 -2.55
C ASN A 12 -4.98 -4.57 -2.76
N GLY A 13 -4.61 -4.88 -4.00
CA GLY A 13 -3.58 -5.88 -4.29
C GLY A 13 -2.24 -5.52 -3.65
N MET A 14 -1.80 -4.26 -3.81
CA MET A 14 -0.59 -3.77 -3.15
C MET A 14 -0.64 -3.87 -1.63
N ILE A 15 -1.77 -3.55 -1.00
CA ILE A 15 -1.94 -3.70 0.46
C ILE A 15 -1.80 -5.18 0.85
N TYR A 16 -2.48 -6.08 0.14
CA TYR A 16 -2.43 -7.51 0.44
C TYR A 16 -1.02 -8.08 0.28
N ASP A 17 -0.31 -7.70 -0.78
CA ASP A 17 1.07 -8.15 -1.01
C ASP A 17 1.99 -7.73 0.17
N VAL A 18 1.85 -6.50 0.68
CA VAL A 18 2.64 -6.04 1.83
C VAL A 18 2.28 -6.77 3.12
N VAL A 19 0.99 -6.97 3.37
CA VAL A 19 0.53 -7.67 4.58
C VAL A 19 0.99 -9.13 4.58
N ASP A 20 0.91 -9.81 3.44
CA ASP A 20 1.36 -11.20 3.29
C ASP A 20 2.88 -11.34 3.49
N GLU A 21 3.66 -10.41 2.93
CA GLU A 21 5.10 -10.38 3.14
C GLU A 21 5.46 -10.10 4.61
N CYS A 22 4.74 -9.18 5.27
CA CYS A 22 4.94 -8.90 6.70
C CYS A 22 4.67 -10.14 7.56
N TYR A 23 3.60 -10.89 7.30
CA TYR A 23 3.34 -12.15 7.99
C TYR A 23 4.38 -13.21 7.70
N SER A 24 4.89 -13.27 6.47
CA SER A 24 5.98 -14.18 6.10
C SER A 24 7.25 -13.84 6.88
N ILE A 25 7.62 -12.57 6.99
CA ILE A 25 8.76 -12.11 7.79
C ILE A 25 8.60 -12.50 9.26
N GLN A 26 7.40 -12.30 9.83
CA GLN A 26 7.09 -12.71 11.21
C GLN A 26 7.28 -14.21 11.42
N LEU A 27 6.84 -15.03 10.46
CA LEU A 27 6.93 -16.48 10.56
C LEU A 27 8.38 -16.98 10.62
N PHE A 28 9.31 -16.30 9.93
CA PHE A 28 10.72 -16.69 9.86
C PHE A 28 11.64 -15.90 10.80
N ASN A 29 11.18 -14.76 11.33
CA ASN A 29 11.98 -13.88 12.17
C ASN A 29 11.12 -13.10 13.19
N ASP A 30 10.87 -13.74 14.34
CA ASP A 30 10.10 -13.15 15.46
C ASP A 30 10.62 -11.78 15.92
N ALA A 31 11.93 -11.49 15.77
CA ALA A 31 12.50 -10.20 16.18
C ALA A 31 12.01 -9.02 15.32
N LYS A 32 11.45 -9.30 14.14
CA LYS A 32 10.89 -8.32 13.21
C LYS A 32 9.39 -8.07 13.42
N THR A 33 8.75 -8.80 14.33
CA THR A 33 7.30 -8.70 14.58
C THR A 33 6.81 -7.28 14.81
N ALA A 34 7.47 -6.50 15.67
CA ALA A 34 7.06 -5.13 15.94
C ALA A 34 7.25 -4.20 14.73
N GLU A 35 8.28 -4.44 13.91
CA GLU A 35 8.55 -3.64 12.71
C GLU A 35 7.53 -3.94 11.59
N SER A 36 7.15 -5.20 11.44
CA SER A 36 6.17 -5.65 10.46
C SER A 36 4.74 -5.32 10.87
N ASP A 37 4.38 -5.41 12.16
CA ASP A 37 3.07 -4.96 12.66
C ASP A 37 2.87 -3.46 12.40
N ALA A 38 3.89 -2.65 12.70
CA ALA A 38 3.86 -1.22 12.39
C ALA A 38 3.70 -0.96 10.89
N PHE A 39 4.26 -1.80 10.03
CA PHE A 39 4.08 -1.67 8.59
C PHE A 39 2.69 -2.08 8.11
N ILE A 40 2.10 -3.12 8.71
CA ILE A 40 0.70 -3.49 8.47
C ILE A 40 -0.23 -2.33 8.84
N ASP A 41 0.00 -1.68 9.98
CA ASP A 41 -0.75 -0.50 10.40
C ASP A 41 -0.59 0.68 9.42
N ASP A 42 0.64 0.96 8.98
CA ASP A 42 0.92 1.97 7.95
C ASP A 42 0.17 1.68 6.64
N ALA A 43 0.11 0.40 6.25
CA ALA A 43 -0.58 -0.03 5.05
C ALA A 43 -2.10 0.15 5.15
N ALA A 44 -2.69 -0.18 6.30
CA ALA A 44 -4.11 0.06 6.58
C ALA A 44 -4.44 1.57 6.56
N ASN A 45 -3.63 2.39 7.21
CA ASN A 45 -3.79 3.85 7.22
C ASN A 45 -3.72 4.43 5.79
N PHE A 46 -2.75 3.98 4.99
CA PHE A 46 -2.63 4.39 3.59
C PHE A 46 -3.85 3.98 2.75
N GLN A 47 -4.39 2.78 2.99
CA GLN A 47 -5.60 2.33 2.29
C GLN A 47 -6.79 3.25 2.60
N GLU A 48 -7.00 3.60 3.87
CA GLU A 48 -8.07 4.52 4.27
C GLU A 48 -7.90 5.90 3.64
N GLU A 49 -6.68 6.44 3.66
CA GLU A 49 -6.33 7.73 3.08
C GLU A 49 -6.63 7.76 1.58
N ILE A 50 -6.09 6.83 0.80
CA ILE A 50 -6.27 6.78 -0.65
C ILE A 50 -7.73 6.52 -1.02
N MET A 51 -8.44 5.67 -0.28
CA MET A 51 -9.86 5.45 -0.51
C MET A 51 -10.68 6.71 -0.22
N GLY A 52 -10.27 7.52 0.75
CA GLY A 52 -10.81 8.86 1.01
C GLY A 52 -10.55 9.83 -0.13
N GLU A 53 -9.34 9.86 -0.68
CA GLU A 53 -8.98 10.69 -1.84
C GLU A 53 -9.77 10.29 -3.09
N ILE A 54 -9.89 8.99 -3.38
CA ILE A 54 -10.68 8.48 -4.51
C ILE A 54 -12.14 8.89 -4.41
N LYS A 55 -12.72 8.91 -3.20
CA LYS A 55 -14.10 9.37 -2.97
C LYS A 55 -14.27 10.88 -3.25
N LYS A 56 -13.22 11.68 -3.04
CA LYS A 56 -13.23 13.14 -3.23
C LYS A 56 -12.82 13.55 -4.66
N ALA A 57 -12.14 12.70 -5.40
CA ALA A 57 -11.69 12.95 -6.76
C ALA A 57 -12.87 13.17 -7.72
N GLN A 58 -12.80 14.25 -8.51
CA GLN A 58 -13.88 14.62 -9.45
C GLN A 58 -13.41 14.64 -10.89
N ASN A 59 -12.13 14.88 -11.13
CA ASN A 59 -11.59 15.07 -12.47
C ASN A 59 -10.40 14.14 -12.72
N LYS A 60 -9.99 14.02 -14.00
CA LYS A 60 -8.88 13.14 -14.41
C LYS A 60 -7.54 13.49 -13.76
N LYS A 61 -7.31 14.77 -13.43
CA LYS A 61 -6.07 15.21 -12.78
C LYS A 61 -6.00 14.69 -11.35
N ASP A 62 -7.12 14.67 -10.63
CA ASP A 62 -7.19 14.11 -9.27
C ASP A 62 -6.84 12.61 -9.28
N PHE A 63 -7.46 11.85 -10.19
CA PHE A 63 -7.15 10.41 -10.32
C PHE A 63 -5.71 10.14 -10.72
N LYS A 64 -5.14 10.97 -11.60
CA LYS A 64 -3.72 10.85 -11.98
C LYS A 64 -2.79 11.15 -10.80
N ALA A 65 -3.11 12.14 -9.97
CA ALA A 65 -2.33 12.44 -8.77
C ALA A 65 -2.40 11.28 -7.76
N ILE A 66 -3.55 10.62 -7.62
CA ILE A 66 -3.70 9.42 -6.80
C ILE A 66 -2.85 8.27 -7.36
N GLU A 67 -2.87 8.04 -8.68
CA GLU A 67 -2.04 7.02 -9.32
C GLU A 67 -0.55 7.25 -9.08
N GLU A 68 -0.08 8.50 -9.25
CA GLU A 68 1.32 8.88 -8.99
C GLU A 68 1.70 8.66 -7.51
N LYS A 69 0.80 9.02 -6.58
CA LYS A 69 0.99 8.78 -5.15
C LYS A 69 1.11 7.28 -4.84
N VAL A 70 0.18 6.47 -5.34
CA VAL A 70 0.18 5.01 -5.16
C VAL A 70 1.45 4.38 -5.74
N GLN A 71 1.89 4.82 -6.93
CA GLN A 71 3.11 4.31 -7.54
C GLN A 71 4.35 4.63 -6.71
N LYS A 72 4.47 5.86 -6.22
CA LYS A 72 5.60 6.26 -5.37
C LYS A 72 5.61 5.47 -4.06
N THR A 73 4.46 5.34 -3.41
CA THR A 73 4.35 4.55 -2.18
C THR A 73 4.74 3.09 -2.42
N ARG A 74 4.39 2.51 -3.57
CA ARG A 74 4.79 1.14 -3.94
C ARG A 74 6.31 0.97 -4.00
N GLU A 75 6.99 1.93 -4.63
CA GLU A 75 8.45 1.94 -4.72
C GLU A 75 9.09 2.05 -3.32
N ASP A 76 8.60 2.97 -2.50
CA ASP A 76 9.07 3.17 -1.12
C ASP A 76 8.85 1.92 -0.26
N TRP A 77 7.70 1.27 -0.40
CA TRP A 77 7.35 0.05 0.33
C TRP A 77 8.19 -1.15 -0.10
N THR A 78 8.46 -1.29 -1.39
CA THR A 78 9.37 -2.33 -1.91
C THR A 78 10.75 -2.19 -1.29
N LEU A 79 11.27 -0.96 -1.19
CA LEU A 79 12.55 -0.69 -0.53
C LEU A 79 12.53 -0.99 0.97
N ARG A 80 11.39 -0.75 1.65
CA ARG A 80 11.23 -1.08 3.07
C ARG A 80 11.20 -2.58 3.29
N LEU A 81 10.41 -3.34 2.53
CA LEU A 81 10.34 -4.81 2.63
C LEU A 81 11.70 -5.45 2.39
N ASN A 82 12.43 -5.03 1.35
CA ASN A 82 13.76 -5.56 1.04
C ASN A 82 14.81 -5.31 2.15
N LYS A 83 14.59 -4.34 3.04
CA LYS A 83 15.45 -4.09 4.20
C LYS A 83 15.06 -4.90 5.44
N MET A 84 13.83 -5.41 5.46
CA MET A 84 13.30 -6.22 6.55
C MET A 84 13.54 -7.72 6.37
N GLN A 85 13.63 -8.18 5.11
CA GLN A 85 14.10 -9.50 4.70
C GLN A 85 15.57 -9.72 5.08
#